data_AF-A0A955ASX3-F1
#
_entry.id   AF-A0A955ASX3-F1
#
_cell.length_a   1.000
_cell.length_b   1.000
_cell.length_c   1.000
_cell.angle_alpha   90.00
_cell.angle_beta   90.00
_cell.angle_gamma   90.00
#
_symmetry.space_group_name_H-M   'P 1'
#
loop_
_entity.id
_entity.type
_entity.pdbx_description
1 polymer ?
#
loop_
_entity_poly.entity_id
_entity_poly.type
_entity_poly.pdbx_seq_one_letter_code
_entity_poly.pdbx_strand_id
1 'polypeptide(L)' 'SSPIANPVHPIELLATVYHSVGLNPQMTIYNHLNQPREMVKAEAVTSLFG' A
#
# COMPACT_ATOMS: atom_id res chain seq x y z
N SER A 1 -0.69 -10.80 -14.54
CA SER A 1 -1.22 -12.07 -14.00
C SER A 1 -1.00 -12.07 -12.50
N SER A 2 -1.92 -12.64 -11.71
CA SER A 2 -1.75 -12.82 -10.27
C SER A 2 -1.41 -14.29 -9.95
N PRO A 3 -0.74 -14.58 -8.82
CA PRO A 3 -0.53 -15.94 -8.35
C PRO A 3 -1.83 -16.74 -8.26
N ILE A 4 -1.78 -18.04 -8.53
CA ILE A 4 -2.95 -18.93 -8.46
C ILE A 4 -3.38 -19.14 -7.00
N ALA A 5 -2.41 -19.27 -6.10
CA ALA A 5 -2.64 -19.36 -4.66
C ALA A 5 -2.20 -18.07 -3.99
N ASN A 6 -2.98 -17.62 -2.99
CA ASN A 6 -2.74 -16.37 -2.25
C ASN A 6 -2.51 -15.16 -3.18
N PRO A 7 -3.48 -14.83 -4.05
CA PRO A 7 -3.34 -13.68 -4.92
C PRO A 7 -3.22 -12.40 -4.08
N VAL A 8 -2.31 -11.52 -4.48
CA VAL A 8 -2.15 -10.18 -3.88
C VAL A 8 -2.40 -9.15 -4.96
N HIS A 9 -3.18 -8.11 -4.64
CA HIS A 9 -3.43 -7.02 -5.56
C HIS A 9 -2.18 -6.10 -5.64
N PRO A 10 -1.78 -5.58 -6.81
CA PRO A 10 -0.56 -4.78 -6.93
C PRO A 10 -0.49 -3.55 -6.00
N ILE A 11 -1.63 -2.91 -5.70
CA ILE A 11 -1.67 -1.76 -4.78
C ILE A 11 -1.41 -2.20 -3.33
N GLU A 12 -1.81 -3.42 -2.93
CA GLU A 12 -1.51 -3.97 -1.60
C GLU A 12 -0.02 -4.30 -1.46
N LEU A 13 0.64 -4.74 -2.54
CA LEU A 13 2.10 -4.89 -2.55
C LEU A 13 2.80 -3.54 -2.32
N LEU A 14 2.33 -2.47 -2.98
CA LEU A 14 2.87 -1.13 -2.77
C LEU A 14 2.68 -0.67 -1.32
N ALA A 15 1.49 -0.86 -0.73
CA ALA A 15 1.22 -0.53 0.66
C ALA A 15 2.15 -1.31 1.62
N THR A 16 2.41 -2.59 1.31
CA THR A 16 3.31 -3.45 2.09
C THR A 16 4.76 -2.97 2.04
N VAL A 17 5.25 -2.48 0.89
CA VAL A 17 6.60 -1.91 0.77
C VAL A 17 6.73 -0.64 1.61
N TYR A 18 5.72 0.23 1.63
CA TYR A 18 5.74 1.43 2.47
C TYR A 18 5.77 1.05 3.96
N HIS A 19 4.92 0.09 4.35
CA HIS A 19 4.89 -0.43 5.71
C HIS A 19 6.22 -1.06 6.14
N SER A 20 6.88 -1.84 5.27
CA SER A 20 8.14 -2.52 5.60
C SER A 20 9.31 -1.58 5.89
N VAL A 21 9.26 -0.35 5.37
CA VAL A 21 10.24 0.71 5.64
C VAL A 21 9.79 1.67 6.75
N GLY A 22 8.72 1.36 7.48
CA GLY A 22 8.22 2.15 8.60
C GLY A 22 7.34 3.34 8.21
N LEU A 23 6.87 3.41 6.96
CA LEU A 23 5.92 4.43 6.52
C LEU A 23 4.48 3.94 6.67
N ASN A 24 3.58 4.83 7.09
CA ASN A 24 2.15 4.55 7.04
C ASN A 24 1.65 4.70 5.59
N PRO A 25 1.23 3.62 4.90
CA PRO A 25 0.77 3.70 3.50
C PRO A 25 -0.51 4.53 3.34
N GLN A 26 -1.33 4.68 4.38
CA GLN A 26 -2.55 5.51 4.34
C GLN A 26 -2.30 6.95 4.82
N MET A 27 -1.05 7.39 4.96
CA MET A 27 -0.79 8.79 5.31
C MET A 27 -1.39 9.74 4.27
N THR A 28 -1.96 10.84 4.74
CA THR A 28 -2.53 11.86 3.87
C THR A 28 -1.42 12.68 3.21
N ILE A 29 -1.46 12.75 1.88
CA ILE A 29 -0.62 13.63 1.06
C ILE A 29 -1.49 14.63 0.30
N TYR A 30 -0.91 15.76 -0.05
CA TYR A 30 -1.58 16.79 -0.82
C TYR A 30 -1.10 16.75 -2.27
N ASN A 31 -2.03 16.71 -3.21
CA ASN A 31 -1.69 16.79 -4.63
C ASN A 31 -1.38 18.24 -5.05
N HIS A 32 -1.10 18.44 -6.35
CA HIS A 32 -0.81 19.76 -6.92
C HIS A 32 -1.98 20.77 -6.84
N LEU A 33 -3.19 20.34 -6.47
CA LEU A 33 -4.36 21.19 -6.22
C LEU A 33 -4.61 21.42 -4.72
N ASN A 34 -3.67 21.03 -3.85
CA ASN A 34 -3.82 21.06 -2.41
C ASN A 34 -5.03 20.26 -1.89
N GLN A 35 -5.38 19.16 -2.57
CA GLN A 35 -6.44 18.26 -2.13
C GLN A 35 -5.85 17.07 -1.37
N PRO A 36 -6.48 16.64 -0.26
CA PRO A 36 -6.03 15.47 0.48
C PRO A 36 -6.24 14.19 -0.34
N ARG A 37 -5.22 13.33 -0.36
CA ARG A 37 -5.21 12.01 -0.98
C ARG A 37 -4.54 11.03 -0.01
N GLU A 38 -5.00 9.79 0.02
CA GLU A 38 -4.19 8.71 0.58
C GLU A 38 -2.95 8.48 -0.29
N MET A 39 -1.80 8.30 0.34
CA MET A 39 -0.55 8.00 -0.33
C MET A 39 -0.64 6.68 -1.13
N VAL A 40 -1.18 5.63 -0.51
CA VAL A 40 -1.54 4.38 -1.15
C VAL A 40 -2.95 3.98 -0.72
N LYS A 41 -3.83 3.69 -1.68
CA LYS A 41 -5.22 3.30 -1.43
C LYS A 41 -5.36 1.79 -1.19
N ALA A 42 -4.59 1.26 -0.25
CA ALA A 42 -4.67 -0.14 0.19
C ALA A 42 -4.02 -0.35 1.56
N GLU A 43 -4.29 -1.51 2.13
CA GLU A 43 -3.67 -2.01 3.35
C GLU A 43 -2.41 -2.82 3.06
N ALA A 44 -1.48 -2.84 4.02
CA ALA A 44 -0.32 -3.70 3.97
C ALA A 44 -0.70 -5.16 4.22
N VAL A 45 -0.14 -6.08 3.43
CA VAL A 45 -0.34 -7.53 3.58
C VAL A 45 0.65 -8.05 4.60
N THR A 46 0.30 -7.98 5.88
CA THR A 46 1.22 -8.35 6.99
C THR A 46 1.58 -9.84 7.02
N SER A 47 0.76 -10.69 6.40
CA SER A 47 1.06 -12.13 6.25
C SER A 47 2.30 -12.43 5.41
N LEU A 48 2.86 -11.43 4.71
CA LEU A 48 4.12 -11.56 3.97
C LEU A 48 5.37 -11.47 4.86
N PHE A 49 5.26 -11.05 6.13
CA PHE A 49 6.41 -10.85 7.02
C PHE A 49 6.86 -12.09 7.82
N GLY A 50 6.14 -13.22 7.73
CA GLY A 50 6.48 -14.47 8.43
C GLY A 50 5.74 -14.65 9.74
#